data_AF-A0A9P4GVM5-F1
#
_entry.id   AF-A0A9P4GVM5-F1
#
_cell.length_a   1.000
_cell.length_b   1.000
_cell.length_c   1.000
_cell.angle_alpha   90.00
_cell.angle_beta   90.00
_cell.angle_gamma   90.00
#
_symmetry.space_group_name_H-M   'P 1'
#
loop_
_entity.id
_entity.type
_entity.pdbx_description
1 polymer ?
#
loop_
_entity_poly.entity_id
_entity_poly.type
_entity_poly.pdbx_seq_one_letter_code
_entity_poly.pdbx_strand_id
1 'polypeptide(L)'
;LGGCKQRYCREGSLTSPKVRCHCAVRHERLQTVTEFVRACSLSEQFLSKFPWLSLQGAARIDREVHDQESHEWELLLEKFTLDWMVSGYILLAAALYQITTHDDRYSKKGSMEFVITDNAIYMYDLPSIADAVFRNMDENPYNLYPCGPNRISGIVASGKVLGNKYGDKLKSRFEAALASEFSNADGTILPVRSELTGFTIPGVAGAISDVAPSVYCRPYLPHVAHRHWAIMKRENLRWTADGYLELCNLIGADNIDPGNYKAGKGFVCAAMASVASEYGDYRIRDELIRQVDEERFQEQVPFCYRAG
;
A
#
# COMPACT_ATOMS: atom_id res chain seq x y z
N LEU A 1 15.21 -51.21 30.37
CA LEU A 1 15.88 -50.65 31.56
C LEU A 1 15.48 -49.19 31.69
N GLY A 2 14.60 -48.88 32.67
CA GLY A 2 14.23 -47.54 33.18
C GLY A 2 13.45 -46.62 32.21
N GLY A 3 12.22 -46.15 32.45
CA GLY A 3 11.41 -46.10 33.66
C GLY A 3 11.02 -44.65 34.02
N CYS A 4 9.80 -44.26 33.64
CA CYS A 4 8.84 -43.46 34.42
C CYS A 4 9.16 -41.99 34.82
N LYS A 5 8.34 -41.02 34.38
CA LYS A 5 7.23 -40.44 35.19
C LYS A 5 6.48 -39.31 34.47
N GLN A 6 5.16 -39.50 34.37
CA GLN A 6 4.15 -38.46 34.23
C GLN A 6 4.11 -37.57 35.50
N ARG A 7 3.83 -36.28 35.33
CA ARG A 7 3.22 -35.44 36.38
C ARG A 7 1.98 -34.75 35.84
N TYR A 8 0.89 -34.98 36.57
CA TYR A 8 -0.36 -34.23 36.57
C TYR A 8 -0.13 -32.76 36.96
N CYS A 9 -0.88 -31.84 36.35
CA CYS A 9 -1.33 -30.61 37.00
C CYS A 9 -2.85 -30.50 36.85
N ARG A 10 -3.50 -30.24 37.99
CA ARG A 10 -4.94 -30.07 38.21
C ARG A 10 -5.45 -28.70 37.73
N GLU A 11 -6.77 -28.66 37.55
CA GLU A 11 -7.66 -27.52 37.32
C GLU A 11 -7.40 -26.31 38.23
N GLY A 12 -7.62 -25.12 37.67
CA GLY A 12 -7.68 -23.85 38.39
C GLY A 12 -8.13 -22.67 37.52
N SER A 13 -9.41 -22.32 37.65
CA SER A 13 -10.05 -21.00 37.45
C SER A 13 -9.93 -20.22 36.12
N LEU A 14 -11.10 -20.01 35.52
CA LEU A 14 -11.46 -18.94 34.58
C LEU A 14 -11.10 -17.55 35.11
N THR A 15 -10.15 -16.87 34.45
CA THR A 15 -10.19 -15.43 34.17
C THR A 15 -9.45 -15.17 32.86
N SER A 16 -10.03 -14.36 31.99
CA SER A 16 -9.52 -14.05 30.65
C SER A 16 -8.12 -13.39 30.70
N PRO A 17 -7.10 -13.89 29.99
CA PRO A 17 -5.86 -13.14 29.84
C PRO A 17 -6.06 -12.06 28.76
N LYS A 18 -5.97 -10.79 29.16
CA LYS A 18 -5.57 -9.73 28.21
C LYS A 18 -4.20 -10.11 27.69
N VAL A 19 -4.10 -10.43 26.40
CA VAL A 19 -2.83 -10.70 25.74
C VAL A 19 -2.07 -9.38 25.66
N ARG A 20 -1.13 -9.15 26.59
CA ARG A 20 -0.01 -8.23 26.37
C ARG A 20 1.08 -9.04 25.67
N CYS A 21 1.27 -8.78 24.38
CA CYS A 21 2.44 -9.26 23.66
C CYS A 21 3.68 -8.48 24.14
N HIS A 22 4.38 -9.00 25.14
CA HIS A 22 5.78 -8.65 25.37
C HIS A 22 6.65 -9.56 24.50
N CYS A 23 6.98 -9.11 23.30
CA CYS A 23 8.13 -9.63 22.56
C CYS A 23 9.39 -9.04 23.21
N ALA A 24 9.98 -9.77 24.16
CA ALA A 24 11.36 -9.55 24.54
C ALA A 24 12.27 -10.13 23.45
N VAL A 25 12.45 -9.37 22.38
CA VAL A 25 13.57 -9.54 21.45
C VAL A 25 14.51 -8.37 21.72
N ARG A 26 15.78 -8.69 21.98
CA ARG A 26 16.84 -7.71 22.25
C ARG A 26 16.86 -6.65 21.16
N HIS A 27 16.88 -5.41 21.62
CA HIS A 27 17.14 -4.19 20.85
C HIS A 27 18.29 -4.38 19.84
N GLU A 28 17.98 -4.20 18.56
CA GLU A 28 18.67 -3.26 17.68
C GLU A 28 17.80 -2.95 16.45
N ARG A 29 17.27 -1.71 16.45
CA ARG A 29 16.66 -0.92 15.36
C ARG A 29 15.89 -1.66 14.25
N LEU A 30 14.58 -1.81 14.48
CA LEU A 30 13.58 -1.70 13.41
C LEU A 30 12.94 -0.32 13.55
N GLN A 31 13.28 0.58 12.64
CA GLN A 31 12.66 1.90 12.56
C GLN A 31 11.23 1.77 12.03
N THR A 32 10.36 2.62 12.57
CA THR A 32 8.91 2.49 12.69
C THR A 32 8.14 2.85 11.41
N VAL A 33 6.84 2.51 11.39
CA VAL A 33 5.81 3.02 10.44
C VAL A 33 5.86 4.55 10.27
N THR A 34 6.39 5.27 11.26
CA THR A 34 6.69 6.70 11.19
C THR A 34 7.68 7.07 10.08
N GLU A 35 8.68 6.22 9.77
CA GLU A 35 9.59 6.46 8.64
C GLU A 35 8.93 6.18 7.30
N PHE A 36 8.01 5.21 7.24
CA PHE A 36 7.21 4.97 6.03
C PHE A 36 6.30 6.17 5.72
N VAL A 37 5.67 6.76 6.75
CA VAL A 37 4.82 7.96 6.58
C VAL A 37 5.66 9.21 6.29
N ARG A 38 6.81 9.41 6.97
CA ARG A 38 7.79 10.47 6.63
C ARG A 38 8.36 10.33 5.21
N ALA A 39 8.49 9.11 4.72
CA ALA A 39 9.01 8.86 3.38
C ALA A 39 7.95 8.99 2.27
N CYS A 40 6.66 8.98 2.60
CA CYS A 40 5.57 9.26 1.67
C CYS A 40 5.28 10.77 1.51
N SER A 41 5.65 11.58 2.50
CA SER A 41 5.82 13.03 2.32
C SER A 41 7.00 13.29 1.38
N LEU A 42 6.73 13.94 0.25
CA LEU A 42 7.71 14.29 -0.79
C LEU A 42 9.02 14.81 -0.18
N SER A 43 10.06 13.98 -0.16
CA SER A 43 11.35 14.35 0.43
C SER A 43 12.03 15.47 -0.37
N GLU A 44 12.83 16.32 0.29
CA GLU A 44 13.65 17.36 -0.38
C GLU A 44 14.54 16.79 -1.48
N GLN A 45 14.90 15.50 -1.41
CA GLN A 45 15.62 14.78 -2.45
C GLN A 45 14.81 14.59 -3.74
N PHE A 46 13.49 14.49 -3.65
CA PHE A 46 12.60 14.46 -4.80
C PHE A 46 12.55 15.84 -5.47
N LEU A 47 12.39 16.92 -4.70
CA LEU A 47 12.33 18.29 -5.22
C LEU A 47 13.66 18.78 -5.81
N SER A 48 14.80 18.40 -5.22
CA SER A 48 16.12 18.79 -5.73
C SER A 48 16.48 18.19 -7.10
N LYS A 49 15.83 17.09 -7.52
CA LYS A 49 16.03 16.46 -8.83
C LYS A 49 15.18 17.05 -9.95
N PHE A 50 14.26 17.97 -9.64
CA PHE A 50 13.38 18.61 -10.62
C PHE A 50 13.38 20.15 -10.45
N PRO A 51 14.48 20.84 -10.84
CA PRO A 51 14.67 22.28 -10.57
C PRO A 51 13.62 23.21 -11.19
N TRP A 52 12.84 22.74 -12.16
CA TRP A 52 11.72 23.50 -12.73
C TRP A 52 10.50 23.61 -11.81
N LEU A 53 10.45 22.84 -10.71
CA LEU A 53 9.39 22.92 -9.70
C LEU A 53 9.61 24.10 -8.75
N SER A 54 10.82 24.70 -8.73
CA SER A 54 11.17 25.76 -7.76
C SER A 54 11.03 27.18 -8.27
N LEU A 55 10.80 27.45 -9.57
CA LEU A 55 10.78 28.81 -10.09
C LEU A 55 9.80 29.03 -11.26
N GLN A 56 8.59 29.47 -10.94
CA GLN A 56 7.96 30.74 -11.37
C GLN A 56 6.42 30.63 -11.32
N GLY A 57 5.84 31.15 -10.23
CA GLY A 57 4.37 31.25 -10.12
C GLY A 57 3.78 31.56 -8.75
N ALA A 58 4.54 31.97 -7.74
CA ALA A 58 3.97 32.48 -6.49
C ALA A 58 4.99 33.35 -5.75
N ALA A 59 5.26 34.55 -6.27
CA ALA A 59 5.86 35.58 -5.45
C ALA A 59 4.78 36.15 -4.52
N ARG A 60 5.09 36.19 -3.21
CA ARG A 60 4.46 36.99 -2.15
C ARG A 60 3.50 36.26 -1.19
N ILE A 61 4.04 35.34 -0.39
CA ILE A 61 3.69 35.18 1.03
C ILE A 61 5.01 35.02 1.79
N ASP A 62 5.12 35.72 2.91
CA ASP A 62 6.34 36.02 3.65
C ASP A 62 7.15 34.79 4.11
N ARG A 63 8.47 35.06 4.19
CA ARG A 63 9.49 34.24 4.85
C ARG A 63 9.18 34.13 6.34
N GLU A 64 8.65 32.99 6.80
CA GLU A 64 8.80 32.47 8.17
C GLU A 64 8.02 31.16 8.37
N VAL A 65 8.23 30.14 7.53
CA VAL A 65 7.82 28.75 7.85
C VAL A 65 8.85 27.80 7.24
N HIS A 66 9.88 27.46 8.01
CA HIS A 66 10.76 26.33 7.71
C HIS A 66 10.32 25.17 8.61
N ASP A 67 10.19 23.98 8.02
CA ASP A 67 9.96 22.66 8.65
C ASP A 67 8.64 22.44 9.41
N GLN A 68 7.53 22.29 8.69
CA GLN A 68 6.30 21.69 9.24
C GLN A 68 5.80 20.55 8.34
N GLU A 69 6.21 19.33 8.70
CA GLU A 69 5.69 18.06 8.18
C GLU A 69 4.17 17.92 8.49
N SER A 70 3.45 17.20 7.64
CA SER A 70 1.99 16.94 7.67
C SER A 70 1.38 16.46 9.00
N HIS A 71 2.20 16.08 9.99
CA HIS A 71 1.76 15.61 11.31
C HIS A 71 1.29 16.72 12.25
N GLU A 72 1.75 17.96 12.10
CA GLU A 72 1.27 19.06 12.97
C GLU A 72 -0.17 19.48 12.66
N TRP A 73 -0.61 19.34 11.41
CA TRP A 73 -2.01 19.61 11.03
C TRP A 73 -3.00 18.62 11.66
N GLU A 74 -2.57 17.39 11.97
CA GLU A 74 -3.39 16.37 12.63
C GLU A 74 -3.49 16.58 14.16
N LEU A 75 -2.45 17.17 14.77
CA LEU A 75 -2.44 17.54 16.19
C LEU A 75 -3.35 18.75 16.50
N LEU A 76 -3.52 19.68 15.56
CA LEU A 76 -4.34 20.88 15.73
C LEU A 76 -5.86 20.61 15.70
N LEU A 77 -6.30 19.44 15.23
CA LEU A 77 -7.73 19.16 14.99
C LEU A 77 -8.34 18.06 15.87
N GLU A 78 -7.61 17.51 16.85
CA GLU A 78 -8.03 16.42 17.76
C GLU A 78 -8.62 15.17 17.07
N LYS A 79 -8.54 15.09 15.73
CA LYS A 79 -9.11 14.02 14.92
C LYS A 79 -7.95 13.25 14.34
N PHE A 80 -7.65 12.11 14.94
CA PHE A 80 -6.81 11.11 14.31
C PHE A 80 -7.57 10.49 13.13
N THR A 81 -7.52 11.16 11.99
CA THR A 81 -7.72 10.48 10.72
C THR A 81 -6.48 9.62 10.54
N LEU A 82 -6.57 8.34 10.91
CA LEU A 82 -5.59 7.33 10.48
C LEU A 82 -5.15 7.67 9.05
N ASP A 83 -3.84 7.70 8.81
CA ASP A 83 -3.31 7.81 7.45
C ASP A 83 -4.13 6.88 6.57
N TRP A 84 -4.66 7.49 5.54
CA TRP A 84 -5.69 6.93 4.69
C TRP A 84 -5.15 5.70 3.92
N MET A 85 -3.82 5.57 3.79
CA MET A 85 -3.17 4.35 3.31
C MET A 85 -3.28 3.25 4.35
N VAL A 86 -2.81 3.57 5.55
CA VAL A 86 -2.65 2.63 6.66
C VAL A 86 -4.00 2.03 7.02
N SER A 87 -5.05 2.85 7.11
CA SER A 87 -6.42 2.38 7.36
C SER A 87 -6.93 1.44 6.27
N GLY A 88 -6.69 1.73 4.99
CA GLY A 88 -7.09 0.85 3.88
C GLY A 88 -6.36 -0.51 3.88
N TYR A 89 -5.05 -0.50 4.12
CA TYR A 89 -4.25 -1.72 4.23
C TYR A 89 -4.60 -2.56 5.46
N ILE A 90 -4.79 -1.94 6.63
CA ILE A 90 -5.20 -2.64 7.84
C ILE A 90 -6.58 -3.24 7.67
N LEU A 91 -7.53 -2.50 7.08
CA LEU A 91 -8.86 -3.01 6.76
C LEU A 91 -8.78 -4.27 5.89
N LEU A 92 -7.99 -4.22 4.81
CA LEU A 92 -7.80 -5.36 3.92
C LEU A 92 -7.13 -6.54 4.65
N ALA A 93 -6.04 -6.30 5.38
CA ALA A 93 -5.29 -7.33 6.08
C ALA A 93 -6.12 -8.03 7.17
N ALA A 94 -6.82 -7.26 8.02
CA ALA A 94 -7.67 -7.82 9.07
C ALA A 94 -8.88 -8.57 8.50
N ALA A 95 -9.49 -8.07 7.43
CA ALA A 95 -10.56 -8.79 6.74
C ALA A 95 -10.06 -10.10 6.11
N LEU A 96 -8.93 -10.08 5.39
CA LEU A 96 -8.32 -11.29 4.83
C LEU A 96 -7.92 -12.30 5.90
N TYR A 97 -7.38 -11.83 7.04
CA TYR A 97 -7.08 -12.68 8.18
C TYR A 97 -8.33 -13.42 8.66
N GLN A 98 -9.43 -12.71 8.88
CA GLN A 98 -10.68 -13.34 9.32
C GLN A 98 -11.30 -14.25 8.25
N ILE A 99 -11.17 -13.92 6.95
CA ILE A 99 -11.62 -14.79 5.85
C ILE A 99 -10.87 -16.12 5.84
N THR A 100 -9.55 -16.07 6.03
CA THR A 100 -8.66 -17.23 5.87
C THR A 100 -8.58 -18.11 7.11
N THR A 101 -8.69 -17.51 8.30
CA THR A 101 -8.54 -18.23 9.57
C THR A 101 -9.87 -18.50 10.27
N HIS A 102 -10.94 -17.81 9.87
CA HIS A 102 -12.22 -17.74 10.59
C HIS A 102 -12.11 -17.18 12.03
N ASP A 103 -10.97 -16.59 12.39
CA ASP A 103 -10.77 -15.90 13.67
C ASP A 103 -11.28 -14.46 13.59
N ASP A 104 -12.26 -14.14 14.43
CA ASP A 104 -12.94 -12.84 14.44
C ASP A 104 -12.41 -11.87 15.52
N ARG A 105 -11.20 -12.10 16.05
CA ARG A 105 -10.61 -11.27 17.11
C ARG A 105 -10.59 -9.78 16.79
N TYR A 106 -10.29 -9.42 15.53
CA TYR A 106 -10.22 -8.03 15.09
C TYR A 106 -11.62 -7.42 14.87
N SER A 107 -12.67 -8.23 14.80
CA SER A 107 -14.05 -7.75 14.77
C SER A 107 -14.60 -7.44 16.17
N LYS A 108 -13.91 -7.83 17.24
CA LYS A 108 -14.33 -7.50 18.61
C LYS A 108 -14.08 -6.03 18.90
N LYS A 109 -14.99 -5.41 19.66
CA LYS A 109 -14.93 -3.99 20.00
C LYS A 109 -13.60 -3.62 20.66
N GLY A 110 -12.91 -2.60 20.13
CA GLY A 110 -11.63 -2.12 20.68
C GLY A 110 -10.52 -3.18 20.69
N SER A 111 -10.49 -4.07 19.70
CA SER A 111 -9.50 -5.15 19.57
C SER A 111 -8.16 -4.70 19.00
N MET A 112 -8.09 -3.49 18.45
CA MET A 112 -6.90 -2.90 17.87
C MET A 112 -6.56 -1.62 18.61
N GLU A 113 -5.34 -1.56 19.13
CA GLU A 113 -4.80 -0.39 19.83
C GLU A 113 -3.75 0.27 18.93
N PHE A 114 -3.94 1.55 18.63
CA PHE A 114 -3.03 2.36 17.86
C PHE A 114 -2.36 3.36 18.80
N VAL A 115 -1.09 3.13 19.10
CA VAL A 115 -0.28 3.98 19.98
C VAL A 115 0.63 4.85 19.13
N ILE A 116 0.39 6.16 19.15
CA ILE A 116 1.29 7.14 18.51
C ILE A 116 2.31 7.64 19.53
N THR A 117 1.83 7.96 20.72
CA THR A 117 2.61 8.37 21.89
C THR A 117 1.96 7.79 23.15
N ASP A 118 2.64 7.89 24.29
CA ASP A 118 2.10 7.46 25.59
C ASP A 118 0.76 8.13 25.96
N ASN A 119 0.48 9.31 25.41
CA ASN A 119 -0.75 10.07 25.64
C ASN A 119 -1.73 10.03 24.47
N ALA A 120 -1.36 9.39 23.35
CA ALA A 120 -2.16 9.33 22.13
C ALA A 120 -2.39 7.87 21.74
N ILE A 121 -3.39 7.27 22.39
CA ILE A 121 -3.80 5.88 22.21
C ILE A 121 -5.23 5.86 21.67
N TYR A 122 -5.42 5.24 20.51
CA TYR A 122 -6.71 5.15 19.84
C TYR A 122 -7.14 3.69 19.73
N MET A 123 -8.34 3.40 20.22
CA MET A 123 -8.92 2.08 20.18
C MET A 123 -9.85 1.95 18.96
N TYR A 124 -9.59 0.95 18.15
CA TYR A 124 -10.36 0.61 16.96
C TYR A 124 -10.68 -0.89 16.93
N ASP A 125 -11.52 -1.24 15.97
CA ASP A 125 -11.91 -2.60 15.61
C ASP A 125 -12.22 -2.62 14.10
N LEU A 126 -12.36 -3.81 13.53
CA LEU A 126 -12.56 -3.98 12.10
C LEU A 126 -13.83 -3.23 11.60
N PRO A 127 -14.98 -3.28 12.30
CA PRO A 127 -16.14 -2.46 11.96
C PRO A 127 -15.86 -0.96 11.95
N SER A 128 -15.25 -0.42 13.00
CA SER A 128 -14.99 1.03 13.09
C SER A 128 -13.99 1.53 12.04
N ILE A 129 -12.98 0.72 11.68
CA ILE A 129 -12.08 1.03 10.56
C ILE A 129 -12.86 0.99 9.23
N ALA A 130 -13.71 -0.03 9.02
CA ALA A 130 -14.53 -0.13 7.81
C ALA A 130 -15.47 1.08 7.66
N ASP A 131 -16.12 1.51 8.75
CA ASP A 131 -16.99 2.68 8.79
C ASP A 131 -16.22 3.96 8.49
N ALA A 132 -15.02 4.13 9.06
CA ALA A 132 -14.17 5.29 8.80
C ALA A 132 -13.73 5.35 7.33
N VAL A 133 -13.27 4.23 6.76
CA VAL A 133 -12.88 4.17 5.34
C VAL A 133 -14.07 4.40 4.43
N PHE A 134 -15.23 3.79 4.71
CA PHE A 134 -16.44 3.99 3.92
C PHE A 134 -16.89 5.45 3.95
N ARG A 135 -16.99 6.06 5.13
CA ARG A 135 -17.40 7.46 5.29
C ARG A 135 -16.48 8.39 4.52
N ASN A 136 -15.16 8.21 4.66
CA ASN A 136 -14.19 9.01 3.91
C ASN A 136 -14.41 8.86 2.40
N MET A 137 -14.52 7.64 1.89
CA MET A 137 -14.77 7.43 0.45
C MET A 137 -16.11 8.01 -0.01
N ASP A 138 -17.17 7.88 0.78
CA ASP A 138 -18.51 8.34 0.42
C ASP A 138 -18.62 9.88 0.39
N GLU A 139 -18.02 10.55 1.38
CA GLU A 139 -17.99 12.01 1.51
C GLU A 139 -17.07 12.68 0.47
N ASN A 140 -16.10 11.96 -0.09
CA ASN A 140 -15.21 12.49 -1.11
C ASN A 140 -15.93 12.62 -2.47
N PRO A 141 -15.90 13.81 -3.12
CA PRO A 141 -16.53 14.01 -4.43
C PRO A 141 -16.08 13.00 -5.50
N TYR A 142 -14.81 12.59 -5.46
CA TYR A 142 -14.20 11.66 -6.38
C TYR A 142 -14.28 10.20 -5.96
N ASN A 143 -14.81 9.91 -4.76
CA ASN A 143 -14.84 8.56 -4.20
C ASN A 143 -13.45 7.88 -4.16
N LEU A 144 -12.41 8.70 -4.21
CA LEU A 144 -11.01 8.34 -4.31
C LEU A 144 -10.28 9.33 -3.42
N TYR A 145 -9.63 8.82 -2.39
CA TYR A 145 -8.65 9.62 -1.65
C TYR A 145 -7.27 9.46 -2.31
N PRO A 146 -6.32 10.36 -1.99
CA PRO A 146 -4.95 10.22 -2.45
C PRO A 146 -4.41 8.81 -2.14
N CYS A 147 -3.47 8.36 -2.98
CA CYS A 147 -2.71 7.09 -3.04
C CYS A 147 -3.38 5.70 -2.80
N GLY A 148 -4.40 5.43 -3.62
CA GLY A 148 -4.39 4.17 -4.36
C GLY A 148 -5.62 3.27 -4.16
N PRO A 149 -5.79 2.28 -5.06
CA PRO A 149 -7.01 1.49 -5.20
C PRO A 149 -7.24 0.47 -4.07
N ASN A 150 -6.28 0.24 -3.19
CA ASN A 150 -6.29 -0.88 -2.22
C ASN A 150 -7.45 -0.80 -1.21
N ARG A 151 -8.01 0.40 -1.03
CA ARG A 151 -9.14 0.68 -0.15
C ARG A 151 -10.42 0.01 -0.61
N ILE A 152 -10.68 -0.02 -1.92
CA ILE A 152 -11.89 -0.65 -2.42
C ILE A 152 -11.83 -2.16 -2.18
N SER A 153 -10.64 -2.77 -2.29
CA SER A 153 -10.42 -4.16 -1.90
C SER A 153 -10.68 -4.37 -0.42
N GLY A 154 -10.20 -3.47 0.46
CA GLY A 154 -10.47 -3.51 1.90
C GLY A 154 -11.96 -3.40 2.22
N ILE A 155 -12.66 -2.46 1.59
CA ILE A 155 -14.12 -2.29 1.72
C ILE A 155 -14.87 -3.54 1.26
N VAL A 156 -14.52 -4.10 0.10
CA VAL A 156 -15.14 -5.32 -0.44
C VAL A 156 -14.86 -6.53 0.47
N ALA A 157 -13.63 -6.67 0.96
CA ALA A 157 -13.27 -7.72 1.91
C ALA A 157 -14.04 -7.56 3.24
N SER A 158 -14.20 -6.32 3.73
CA SER A 158 -14.98 -6.03 4.93
C SER A 158 -16.44 -6.47 4.79
N GLY A 159 -17.04 -6.30 3.61
CA GLY A 159 -18.41 -6.75 3.33
C GLY A 159 -18.57 -8.26 3.42
N LYS A 160 -17.52 -9.04 3.14
CA LYS A 160 -17.53 -10.51 3.28
C LYS A 160 -17.54 -10.97 4.73
N VAL A 161 -16.84 -10.26 5.63
CA VAL A 161 -16.69 -10.68 7.04
C VAL A 161 -17.66 -10.00 7.98
N LEU A 162 -18.08 -8.76 7.68
CA LEU A 162 -19.00 -7.97 8.51
C LEU A 162 -20.44 -7.97 7.99
N GLY A 163 -20.66 -8.42 6.74
CA GLY A 163 -21.99 -8.38 6.09
C GLY A 163 -22.43 -6.99 5.66
N ASN A 164 -21.55 -5.97 5.72
CA ASN A 164 -21.86 -4.62 5.25
C ASN A 164 -22.01 -4.57 3.71
N LYS A 165 -22.58 -3.47 3.21
CA LYS A 165 -22.84 -3.22 1.77
C LYS A 165 -22.07 -2.02 1.24
N TYR A 166 -20.93 -1.71 1.86
CA TYR A 166 -20.17 -0.50 1.55
C TYR A 166 -19.58 -0.52 0.15
N GLY A 167 -19.10 -1.69 -0.32
CA GLY A 167 -18.69 -1.87 -1.70
C GLY A 167 -19.83 -1.47 -2.63
N ASP A 168 -20.94 -2.21 -2.62
CA ASP A 168 -22.09 -2.00 -3.50
C ASP A 168 -22.52 -0.52 -3.62
N LYS A 169 -22.50 0.24 -2.51
CA LYS A 169 -22.84 1.67 -2.48
C LYS A 169 -21.81 2.55 -3.21
N LEU A 170 -20.53 2.24 -3.10
CA LEU A 170 -19.44 3.02 -3.69
C LEU A 170 -19.17 2.65 -5.15
N LYS A 171 -19.66 1.51 -5.66
CA LYS A 171 -19.26 0.94 -6.97
C LYS A 171 -19.30 1.91 -8.13
N SER A 172 -20.49 2.39 -8.43
CA SER A 172 -20.77 3.15 -9.65
C SER A 172 -20.01 4.47 -9.64
N ARG A 173 -19.99 5.15 -8.49
CA ARG A 173 -19.24 6.40 -8.29
C ARG A 173 -17.74 6.19 -8.42
N PHE A 174 -17.20 5.13 -7.82
CA PHE A 174 -15.76 4.82 -7.87
C PHE A 174 -15.34 4.51 -9.30
N GLU A 175 -16.08 3.66 -10.01
CA GLU A 175 -15.79 3.29 -11.40
C GLU A 175 -15.88 4.50 -12.33
N ALA A 176 -16.92 5.33 -12.17
CA ALA A 176 -17.08 6.55 -12.94
C ALA A 176 -15.93 7.54 -12.70
N ALA A 177 -15.57 7.80 -11.44
CA ALA A 177 -14.46 8.71 -11.11
C ALA A 177 -13.11 8.16 -11.58
N LEU A 178 -12.88 6.86 -11.47
CA LEU A 178 -11.68 6.23 -11.99
C LEU A 178 -11.54 6.47 -13.51
N ALA A 179 -12.65 6.34 -14.24
CA ALA A 179 -12.69 6.54 -15.68
C ALA A 179 -12.60 8.01 -16.11
N SER A 180 -13.29 8.93 -15.42
CA SER A 180 -13.36 10.34 -15.84
C SER A 180 -12.24 11.21 -15.26
N GLU A 181 -11.79 10.93 -14.03
CA GLU A 181 -10.85 11.80 -13.31
C GLU A 181 -9.44 11.23 -13.19
N PHE A 182 -9.31 9.90 -13.11
CA PHE A 182 -8.04 9.23 -12.83
C PHE A 182 -7.57 8.31 -13.96
N SER A 183 -8.13 8.44 -15.16
CA SER A 183 -7.63 7.74 -16.34
C SER A 183 -7.29 8.71 -17.45
N ASN A 184 -6.23 8.40 -18.19
CA ASN A 184 -5.97 9.01 -19.49
C ASN A 184 -6.96 8.48 -20.54
N ALA A 185 -7.01 9.13 -21.70
CA ALA A 185 -7.87 8.72 -22.81
C ALA A 185 -7.56 7.30 -23.34
N ASP A 186 -6.33 6.81 -23.16
CA ASP A 186 -5.92 5.45 -23.50
C ASP A 186 -6.28 4.40 -22.43
N GLY A 187 -6.79 4.84 -21.27
CA GLY A 187 -7.17 4.01 -20.15
C GLY A 187 -6.05 3.71 -19.14
N THR A 188 -4.85 4.27 -19.30
CA THR A 188 -3.80 4.26 -18.27
C THR A 188 -4.20 5.10 -17.07
N ILE A 189 -3.71 4.76 -15.88
CA ILE A 189 -4.09 5.49 -14.67
C ILE A 189 -3.26 6.77 -14.45
N LEU A 190 -3.92 7.82 -13.96
CA LEU A 190 -3.31 9.03 -13.45
C LEU A 190 -3.13 8.90 -11.93
N PRO A 191 -1.90 8.73 -11.42
CA PRO A 191 -1.67 8.42 -10.02
C PRO A 191 -1.90 9.63 -9.10
N VAL A 192 -1.68 10.84 -9.60
CA VAL A 192 -1.83 12.09 -8.84
C VAL A 192 -2.54 13.12 -9.69
N ARG A 193 -3.58 13.72 -9.13
CA ARG A 193 -4.33 14.84 -9.70
C ARG A 193 -4.69 15.81 -8.59
N SER A 194 -4.43 17.10 -8.82
CA SER A 194 -4.89 18.17 -7.94
C SER A 194 -6.41 18.29 -8.05
N GLU A 195 -7.10 18.27 -6.91
CA GLU A 195 -8.53 18.59 -6.83
C GLU A 195 -8.81 20.03 -7.29
N LEU A 196 -7.93 20.97 -6.94
CA LEU A 196 -8.17 22.39 -7.20
C LEU A 196 -7.91 22.76 -8.67
N THR A 197 -6.84 22.24 -9.27
CA THR A 197 -6.39 22.69 -10.61
C THR A 197 -6.52 21.60 -11.67
N GLY A 198 -6.80 20.35 -11.31
CA GLY A 198 -6.71 19.21 -12.20
C GLY A 198 -5.27 18.87 -12.63
N PHE A 199 -4.26 19.58 -12.13
CA PHE A 199 -2.87 19.36 -12.50
C PHE A 199 -2.40 17.97 -12.07
N THR A 200 -1.76 17.25 -13.00
CA THR A 200 -1.13 15.96 -12.75
C THR A 200 0.38 16.13 -12.77
N ILE A 201 1.12 15.31 -12.00
CA ILE A 201 2.58 15.39 -11.96
C ILE A 201 3.15 14.57 -13.13
N PRO A 202 3.77 15.22 -14.15
CA PRO A 202 4.36 14.48 -15.26
C PRO A 202 5.48 13.55 -14.76
N GLY A 203 5.55 12.35 -15.31
CA GLY A 203 6.59 11.36 -14.95
C GLY A 203 6.31 10.54 -13.68
N VAL A 204 5.22 10.80 -12.96
CA VAL A 204 4.73 9.89 -11.91
C VAL A 204 3.76 8.85 -12.50
N ALA A 205 3.03 9.22 -13.55
CA ALA A 205 2.23 8.28 -14.35
C ALA A 205 3.18 7.44 -15.22
N GLY A 206 3.28 6.16 -14.93
CA GLY A 206 4.15 5.19 -15.59
C GLY A 206 3.64 3.77 -15.38
N ALA A 207 4.41 2.77 -15.81
CA ALA A 207 4.01 1.36 -15.73
C ALA A 207 3.67 0.91 -14.30
N ILE A 208 4.33 1.48 -13.30
CA ILE A 208 4.07 1.19 -11.88
C ILE A 208 2.69 1.66 -11.43
N SER A 209 2.16 2.71 -12.06
CA SER A 209 0.84 3.24 -11.71
C SER A 209 -0.25 2.23 -12.05
N ASP A 210 -0.09 1.49 -13.14
CA ASP A 210 -1.05 0.46 -13.58
C ASP A 210 -0.99 -0.85 -12.79
N VAL A 211 0.05 -1.09 -11.97
CA VAL A 211 0.17 -2.29 -11.12
C VAL A 211 -0.98 -2.38 -10.14
N ALA A 212 -1.22 -1.31 -9.39
CA ALA A 212 -2.20 -1.31 -8.32
C ALA A 212 -3.63 -1.60 -8.82
N PRO A 213 -4.17 -0.91 -9.85
CA PRO A 213 -5.48 -1.25 -10.37
C PRO A 213 -5.53 -2.65 -10.99
N SER A 214 -4.42 -3.17 -11.54
CA SER A 214 -4.37 -4.53 -12.08
C SER A 214 -4.60 -5.62 -11.03
N VAL A 215 -4.23 -5.39 -9.77
CA VAL A 215 -4.40 -6.36 -8.67
C VAL A 215 -5.63 -6.02 -7.83
N TYR A 216 -5.69 -4.79 -7.32
CA TYR A 216 -6.63 -4.43 -6.26
C TYR A 216 -8.05 -4.18 -6.78
N CYS A 217 -8.21 -3.80 -8.05
CA CYS A 217 -9.55 -3.68 -8.63
C CYS A 217 -10.15 -5.05 -9.00
N ARG A 218 -9.35 -6.11 -9.14
CA ARG A 218 -9.83 -7.40 -9.69
C ARG A 218 -11.02 -8.02 -8.93
N PRO A 219 -11.08 -8.03 -7.59
CA PRO A 219 -12.23 -8.60 -6.86
C PRO A 219 -13.55 -7.86 -7.11
N TYR A 220 -13.51 -6.67 -7.72
CA TYR A 220 -14.62 -5.73 -7.70
C TYR A 220 -14.97 -5.10 -9.06
N LEU A 221 -13.94 -4.73 -9.81
CA LEU A 221 -13.94 -4.19 -11.17
C LEU A 221 -12.95 -5.00 -12.03
N PRO A 222 -13.26 -6.27 -12.34
CA PRO A 222 -12.34 -7.14 -13.08
C PRO A 222 -11.99 -6.59 -14.46
N HIS A 223 -12.91 -5.89 -15.12
CA HIS A 223 -12.66 -5.29 -16.44
C HIS A 223 -11.62 -4.17 -16.39
N VAL A 224 -11.60 -3.35 -15.32
CA VAL A 224 -10.55 -2.35 -15.08
C VAL A 224 -9.22 -3.06 -14.90
N ALA A 225 -9.17 -4.03 -13.99
CA ALA A 225 -7.96 -4.75 -13.66
C ALA A 225 -7.33 -5.42 -14.91
N HIS A 226 -8.16 -6.10 -15.72
CA HIS A 226 -7.73 -6.76 -16.96
C HIS A 226 -7.22 -5.76 -17.99
N ARG A 227 -7.86 -4.59 -18.11
CA ARG A 227 -7.42 -3.52 -19.01
C ARG A 227 -6.02 -3.03 -18.63
N HIS A 228 -5.79 -2.71 -17.36
CA HIS A 228 -4.49 -2.21 -16.90
C HIS A 228 -3.38 -3.25 -17.13
N TRP A 229 -3.65 -4.53 -16.85
CA TRP A 229 -2.68 -5.59 -17.15
C TRP A 229 -2.40 -5.74 -18.65
N ALA A 230 -3.43 -5.64 -19.50
CA ALA A 230 -3.27 -5.71 -20.95
C ALA A 230 -2.44 -4.54 -21.49
N ILE A 231 -2.64 -3.33 -20.97
CA ILE A 231 -1.85 -2.15 -21.33
C ILE A 231 -0.39 -2.36 -20.91
N MET A 232 -0.12 -2.72 -19.65
CA MET A 232 1.24 -2.97 -19.18
C MET A 232 1.97 -4.04 -20.01
N LYS A 233 1.31 -5.15 -20.34
CA LYS A 233 1.90 -6.19 -21.20
C LYS A 233 2.26 -5.67 -22.58
N ARG A 234 1.41 -4.84 -23.17
CA ARG A 234 1.62 -4.32 -24.53
C ARG A 234 2.69 -3.24 -24.57
N GLU A 235 2.67 -2.34 -23.59
CA GLU A 235 3.49 -1.12 -23.61
C GLU A 235 4.84 -1.31 -22.93
N ASN A 236 4.94 -2.19 -21.92
CA ASN A 236 6.11 -2.26 -21.07
C ASN A 236 6.87 -3.58 -21.13
N LEU A 237 6.35 -4.62 -21.78
CA LEU A 237 6.97 -5.94 -21.82
C LEU A 237 7.25 -6.39 -23.26
N ARG A 238 8.50 -6.76 -23.55
CA ARG A 238 8.90 -7.25 -24.87
C ARG A 238 9.81 -8.47 -24.76
N TRP A 239 9.39 -9.58 -25.36
CA TRP A 239 10.27 -10.73 -25.53
C TRP A 239 11.27 -10.46 -26.64
N THR A 240 12.54 -10.66 -26.34
CA THR A 240 13.63 -10.64 -27.31
C THR A 240 13.75 -11.99 -28.02
N ALA A 241 14.54 -12.05 -29.10
CA ALA A 241 14.74 -13.27 -29.88
C ALA A 241 15.44 -14.39 -29.10
N ASP A 242 16.30 -14.03 -28.14
CA ASP A 242 17.01 -14.92 -27.21
C ASP A 242 16.16 -15.33 -26.00
N GLY A 243 14.91 -14.86 -25.91
CA GLY A 243 13.97 -15.27 -24.87
C GLY A 243 14.08 -14.50 -23.55
N TYR A 244 14.81 -13.38 -23.52
CA TYR A 244 14.82 -12.42 -22.42
C TYR A 244 13.56 -11.54 -22.45
N LEU A 245 13.06 -11.14 -21.27
CA LEU A 245 11.93 -10.21 -21.18
C LEU A 245 12.43 -8.80 -20.87
N GLU A 246 12.43 -7.94 -21.87
CA GLU A 246 12.82 -6.55 -21.73
C GLU A 246 11.67 -5.70 -21.15
N LEU A 247 12.00 -4.84 -20.17
CA LEU A 247 11.10 -3.78 -19.70
C LEU A 247 11.30 -2.50 -20.53
N CYS A 248 10.30 -2.17 -21.34
CA CYS A 248 10.29 -1.02 -22.23
C CYS A 248 9.46 0.15 -21.67
N ASN A 249 9.68 1.36 -22.22
CA ASN A 249 8.84 2.54 -22.00
C ASN A 249 8.62 2.92 -20.51
N LEU A 250 9.60 2.62 -19.65
CA LEU A 250 9.58 3.01 -18.24
C LEU A 250 9.92 4.50 -18.11
N ILE A 251 9.15 5.23 -17.32
CA ILE A 251 9.32 6.68 -17.15
C ILE A 251 9.34 7.08 -15.68
N GLY A 252 10.14 8.10 -15.36
CA GLY A 252 10.22 8.73 -14.04
C GLY A 252 10.24 7.73 -12.87
N ALA A 253 9.13 7.66 -12.13
CA ALA A 253 8.97 6.81 -10.95
C ALA A 253 9.16 5.30 -11.22
N ASP A 254 8.98 4.83 -12.46
CA ASP A 254 9.21 3.43 -12.82
C ASP A 254 10.67 2.98 -12.65
N ASN A 255 11.61 3.94 -12.64
CA ASN A 255 13.04 3.69 -12.48
C ASN A 255 13.52 3.98 -11.05
N ILE A 256 12.63 4.03 -10.07
CA ILE A 256 12.96 4.22 -8.65
C ILE A 256 12.60 2.96 -7.89
N ASP A 257 13.54 2.48 -7.07
CA ASP A 257 13.27 1.43 -6.11
C ASP A 257 12.89 2.08 -4.75
N PRO A 258 11.61 2.00 -4.32
CA PRO A 258 11.17 2.61 -3.07
C PRO A 258 11.76 1.92 -1.83
N GLY A 259 12.32 0.72 -1.95
CA GLY A 259 12.94 0.03 -0.82
C GLY A 259 14.25 0.67 -0.36
N ASN A 260 14.97 1.32 -1.26
CA ASN A 260 16.25 1.96 -0.97
C ASN A 260 16.37 3.40 -1.51
N TYR A 261 15.33 3.91 -2.17
CA TYR A 261 15.24 5.23 -2.80
C TYR A 261 16.32 5.52 -3.86
N LYS A 262 16.90 4.47 -4.46
CA LYS A 262 17.89 4.59 -5.55
C LYS A 262 17.23 4.32 -6.90
N ALA A 263 17.92 4.76 -7.95
CA ALA A 263 17.52 4.41 -9.31
C ALA A 263 17.66 2.90 -9.50
N GLY A 264 16.61 2.26 -10.01
CA GLY A 264 16.56 0.82 -10.19
C GLY A 264 15.24 0.35 -10.75
N LYS A 265 15.27 -0.78 -11.46
CA LYS A 265 14.08 -1.45 -12.01
C LYS A 265 13.62 -2.63 -11.14
N GLY A 266 14.24 -2.84 -9.97
CA GLY A 266 13.97 -4.00 -9.11
C GLY A 266 12.50 -4.06 -8.68
N PHE A 267 12.01 -2.96 -8.12
CA PHE A 267 10.62 -2.85 -7.70
C PHE A 267 9.61 -3.03 -8.82
N VAL A 268 9.76 -2.36 -9.97
CA VAL A 268 8.80 -2.50 -11.08
C VAL A 268 8.77 -3.94 -11.61
N CYS A 269 9.91 -4.64 -11.65
CA CYS A 269 9.94 -6.05 -12.01
C CYS A 269 9.21 -6.93 -11.00
N ALA A 270 9.47 -6.76 -9.71
CA ALA A 270 8.78 -7.52 -8.65
C ALA A 270 7.27 -7.24 -8.66
N ALA A 271 6.88 -5.98 -8.84
CA ALA A 271 5.50 -5.55 -8.94
C ALA A 271 4.79 -6.18 -10.15
N MET A 272 5.39 -6.11 -11.34
CA MET A 272 4.86 -6.75 -12.55
C MET A 272 4.81 -8.28 -12.45
N ALA A 273 5.79 -8.92 -11.78
CA ALA A 273 5.76 -10.36 -11.52
C ALA A 273 4.57 -10.75 -10.63
N SER A 274 4.24 -9.94 -9.64
CA SER A 274 3.04 -10.12 -8.80
C SER A 274 1.76 -10.02 -9.64
N VAL A 275 1.66 -9.03 -10.52
CA VAL A 275 0.53 -8.94 -11.47
C VAL A 275 0.49 -10.18 -12.37
N ALA A 276 1.58 -10.55 -13.02
CA ALA A 276 1.62 -11.72 -13.89
C ALA A 276 1.17 -13.01 -13.18
N SER A 277 1.52 -13.17 -11.90
CA SER A 277 1.07 -14.28 -11.05
C SER A 277 -0.45 -14.31 -10.91
N GLU A 278 -1.07 -13.15 -10.64
CA GLU A 278 -2.53 -12.99 -10.49
C GLU A 278 -3.30 -13.32 -11.78
N TYR A 279 -2.67 -13.13 -12.94
CA TYR A 279 -3.26 -13.39 -14.25
C TYR A 279 -2.89 -14.75 -14.85
N GLY A 280 -2.06 -15.55 -14.17
CA GLY A 280 -1.61 -16.85 -14.68
C GLY A 280 -0.57 -16.76 -15.80
N ASP A 281 0.05 -15.60 -16.01
CA ASP A 281 1.10 -15.38 -17.00
C ASP A 281 2.47 -15.85 -16.45
N TYR A 282 2.56 -17.14 -16.11
CA TYR A 282 3.69 -17.69 -15.34
C TYR A 282 5.05 -17.54 -16.02
N ARG A 283 5.11 -17.58 -17.36
CA ARG A 283 6.36 -17.34 -18.09
C ARG A 283 6.89 -15.91 -17.86
N ILE A 284 6.01 -14.91 -17.82
CA ILE A 284 6.38 -13.53 -17.53
C ILE A 284 6.80 -13.42 -16.07
N ARG A 285 6.01 -13.99 -15.14
CA ARG A 285 6.34 -14.01 -13.71
C ARG A 285 7.74 -14.58 -13.47
N ASP A 286 8.00 -15.78 -13.97
CA ASP A 286 9.24 -16.52 -13.68
C ASP A 286 10.47 -15.77 -14.21
N GLU A 287 10.38 -15.19 -15.41
CA GLU A 287 11.47 -14.39 -15.95
C GLU A 287 11.69 -13.08 -15.18
N LEU A 288 10.62 -12.36 -14.79
CA LEU A 288 10.76 -11.14 -13.99
C LEU A 288 11.35 -11.42 -12.60
N ILE A 289 10.94 -12.52 -11.94
CA ILE A 289 11.53 -12.96 -10.65
C ILE A 289 12.99 -13.31 -10.84
N ARG A 290 13.34 -14.08 -11.87
CA ARG A 290 14.74 -14.42 -12.19
C ARG A 290 15.60 -13.16 -12.31
N GLN A 291 15.13 -12.16 -13.06
CA GLN A 291 15.90 -10.91 -13.20
C GLN A 291 15.99 -10.13 -11.89
N VAL A 292 14.97 -10.16 -11.02
CA VAL A 292 15.06 -9.54 -9.69
C VAL A 292 16.16 -10.21 -8.88
N ASP A 293 16.12 -11.55 -8.78
CA ASP A 293 17.04 -12.34 -7.96
C ASP A 293 18.48 -12.33 -8.51
N GLU A 294 18.64 -12.47 -9.83
CA GLU A 294 19.95 -12.68 -10.47
C GLU A 294 20.60 -11.40 -10.99
N GLU A 295 19.84 -10.37 -11.36
CA GLU A 295 20.41 -9.18 -12.03
C GLU A 295 20.33 -7.92 -11.16
N ARG A 296 19.31 -7.82 -10.30
CA ARG A 296 18.97 -6.56 -9.62
C ARG A 296 19.25 -6.57 -8.13
N PHE A 297 19.28 -7.74 -7.49
CA PHE A 297 19.69 -7.89 -6.09
C PHE A 297 21.20 -8.13 -5.89
N GLN A 298 22.01 -8.19 -6.96
CA GLN A 298 23.42 -8.54 -6.85
C GLN A 298 24.35 -7.46 -6.27
N GLU A 299 23.87 -6.23 -6.05
CA GLU A 299 24.66 -5.18 -5.39
C GLU A 299 23.99 -4.72 -4.08
N GLN A 300 24.64 -5.03 -2.94
CA GLN A 300 24.48 -4.47 -1.58
C GLN A 300 24.12 -5.45 -0.44
N VAL A 301 24.69 -6.65 -0.42
CA VAL A 301 24.93 -7.31 0.87
C VAL A 301 26.39 -7.75 0.93
N PRO A 302 27.22 -7.18 1.84
CA PRO A 302 28.44 -7.85 2.25
C PRO A 302 28.02 -9.24 2.73
N PHE A 303 28.57 -10.22 2.05
CA PHE A 303 28.29 -11.64 2.16
C PHE A 303 28.57 -12.15 3.59
N CYS A 304 27.66 -11.92 4.54
CA CYS A 304 27.75 -12.43 5.91
C CYS A 304 26.87 -13.66 6.16
N TYR A 305 26.16 -14.18 5.15
CA TYR A 305 25.31 -15.38 5.29
C TYR A 305 25.58 -16.46 4.22
N ARG A 306 26.85 -16.69 3.88
CA ARG A 306 27.31 -18.06 3.57
C ARG A 306 28.23 -18.54 4.68
N ALA A 307 27.62 -18.92 5.80
CA ALA A 307 28.28 -19.79 6.77
C ALA A 307 27.98 -21.24 6.37
N GLY A 308 29.03 -22.07 6.34
CA GLY A 308 28.98 -23.48 5.98
C GLY A 308 28.42 -24.39 7.06
#